data_AF-A0A416ZS36-F1
#
_entry.id   AF-A0A416ZS36-F1
#
_cell.length_a   1.000
_cell.length_b   1.000
_cell.length_c   1.000
_cell.angle_alpha   90.00
_cell.angle_beta   90.00
_cell.angle_gamma   90.00
#
_symmetry.space_group_name_H-M   'P 1'
#
loop_
_entity.id
_entity.type
_entity.pdbx_description
1 polymer ?
#
loop_
_entity_poly.entity_id
_entity_poly.type
_entity_poly.pdbx_seq_one_letter_code
_entity_poly.pdbx_strand_id
1 'polypeptide(L)'
;MGIKAIETKYNGFNFRSRLEARWAIFFDMIGLKYEYEVEGYEMNGVRYLPDFYIPSLDRWFEIKAKPLSEYEMKKCEEFCFNKDNENIKFSVLIGSPEAVKIDNFAGVFEYVWEWPSEKYPSNYRFLAPAELSEKEFYSRFMQGLWVVPGVTEEELTLAASAAREVRFEFGEVPKYRKED
;
A
#
# COMPACT_ATOMS: atom_id res chain seq x y z
N MET A 1 27.23 -21.95 11.19
CA MET A 1 26.18 -21.90 10.15
C MET A 1 25.21 -20.79 10.53
N GLY A 2 25.04 -19.80 9.67
CA GLY A 2 24.08 -18.72 9.91
C GLY A 2 22.65 -19.18 9.65
N ILE A 3 21.69 -18.58 10.35
CA ILE A 3 20.26 -18.76 10.09
C ILE A 3 19.96 -18.12 8.72
N LYS A 4 19.44 -18.90 7.76
CA LYS A 4 19.01 -18.40 6.44
C LYS A 4 17.52 -18.06 6.52
N ALA A 5 17.14 -16.85 6.10
CA ALA A 5 15.74 -16.49 5.96
C ALA A 5 15.07 -17.36 4.89
N ILE A 6 13.85 -17.82 5.15
CA ILE A 6 13.05 -18.55 4.16
C ILE A 6 12.52 -17.55 3.14
N GLU A 7 12.73 -17.85 1.85
CA GLU A 7 12.25 -17.04 0.74
C GLU A 7 10.71 -17.00 0.74
N THR A 8 10.14 -15.81 0.50
CA THR A 8 8.68 -15.64 0.41
C THR A 8 8.30 -15.63 -1.06
N LYS A 9 7.87 -16.78 -1.58
CA LYS A 9 7.51 -16.98 -2.99
C LYS A 9 6.01 -16.95 -3.19
N TYR A 10 5.54 -16.17 -4.15
CA TYR A 10 4.15 -16.21 -4.62
C TYR A 10 4.07 -15.66 -6.04
N ASN A 11 3.22 -16.27 -6.88
CA ASN A 11 2.96 -15.85 -8.26
C ASN A 11 4.22 -15.58 -9.12
N GLY A 12 5.27 -16.40 -8.95
CA GLY A 12 6.53 -16.26 -9.68
C GLY A 12 7.49 -15.18 -9.15
N PHE A 13 7.10 -14.41 -8.13
CA PHE A 13 7.94 -13.38 -7.49
C PHE A 13 8.57 -13.86 -6.18
N ASN A 14 9.75 -13.30 -5.87
CA ASN A 14 10.39 -13.41 -4.56
C ASN A 14 10.17 -12.08 -3.83
N PHE A 15 9.20 -12.04 -2.91
CA PHE A 15 8.88 -10.81 -2.18
C PHE A 15 9.94 -10.49 -1.13
N ARG A 16 10.22 -9.21 -0.91
CA ARG A 16 11.19 -8.75 0.11
C ARG A 16 10.67 -9.00 1.51
N SER A 17 9.35 -9.06 1.68
CA SER A 17 8.72 -9.37 2.96
C SER A 17 7.51 -10.30 2.81
N ARG A 18 7.21 -11.05 3.89
CA ARG A 18 5.94 -11.78 4.01
C ARG A 18 4.73 -10.84 3.88
N LEU A 19 4.87 -9.60 4.34
CA LEU A 19 3.78 -8.63 4.31
C LEU A 19 3.41 -8.24 2.87
N GLU A 20 4.40 -7.93 2.03
CA GLU A 20 4.20 -7.68 0.60
C GLU A 20 3.55 -8.88 -0.08
N ALA A 21 4.02 -10.11 0.19
CA ALA A 21 3.41 -11.30 -0.39
C ALA A 21 1.94 -11.49 0.02
N ARG A 22 1.56 -11.12 1.25
CA ARG A 22 0.15 -11.14 1.68
C ARG A 22 -0.69 -10.14 0.91
N TRP A 23 -0.17 -8.95 0.64
CA TRP A 23 -0.86 -7.97 -0.19
C TRP A 23 -0.96 -8.41 -1.64
N ALA A 24 0.07 -9.04 -2.18
CA ALA A 24 0.02 -9.66 -3.51
C ALA A 24 -1.07 -10.74 -3.62
N ILE A 25 -1.18 -11.61 -2.60
CA ILE A 25 -2.26 -12.60 -2.52
C ILE A 25 -3.63 -11.91 -2.46
N PHE A 26 -3.76 -10.89 -1.62
CA PHE A 26 -5.00 -10.14 -1.48
C PHE A 26 -5.43 -9.53 -2.82
N PHE A 27 -4.54 -8.81 -3.51
CA PHE A 27 -4.81 -8.21 -4.82
C PHE A 27 -5.28 -9.26 -5.83
N ASP A 28 -4.57 -10.39 -5.94
CA ASP A 28 -4.93 -11.44 -6.89
C ASP A 28 -6.30 -12.07 -6.56
N MET A 29 -6.60 -12.28 -5.28
CA MET A 29 -7.89 -12.85 -4.84
C MET A 29 -9.08 -11.95 -5.14
N ILE A 30 -8.90 -10.62 -5.04
CA ILE A 30 -9.94 -9.64 -5.43
C ILE A 30 -9.89 -9.32 -6.94
N GLY A 31 -9.12 -10.08 -7.73
CA GLY A 31 -9.08 -9.98 -9.19
C GLY A 31 -8.25 -8.82 -9.74
N LEU A 32 -7.41 -8.19 -8.91
CA LEU A 32 -6.51 -7.12 -9.33
C LEU A 32 -5.14 -7.69 -9.73
N LYS A 33 -4.79 -7.49 -11.00
CA LYS A 33 -3.42 -7.72 -11.46
C LYS A 33 -2.52 -6.61 -10.92
N TYR A 34 -1.36 -7.01 -10.41
CA TYR A 34 -0.33 -6.09 -9.93
C TYR A 34 0.96 -6.29 -10.71
N GLU A 35 1.74 -5.23 -10.76
CA GLU A 35 3.15 -5.25 -11.11
C GLU A 35 3.94 -4.99 -9.83
N TYR A 36 4.94 -5.81 -9.55
CA TYR A 36 5.72 -5.77 -8.31
C TYR A 36 7.13 -5.24 -8.60
N GLU A 37 7.59 -4.26 -7.82
CA GLU A 37 8.90 -3.60 -7.95
C GLU A 37 9.25 -3.19 -9.40
N VAL A 38 8.33 -2.51 -10.08
CA VAL A 38 8.42 -2.18 -11.52
C VAL A 38 9.72 -1.47 -11.88
N GLU A 39 9.99 -0.34 -11.23
CA GLU A 39 11.16 0.49 -11.51
C GLU A 39 11.53 1.32 -10.28
N GLY A 40 12.85 1.47 -10.07
CA GLY A 40 13.40 2.36 -9.05
C GLY A 40 13.68 3.74 -9.60
N TYR A 41 13.34 4.77 -8.84
CA TYR A 41 13.48 6.18 -9.19
C TYR A 41 14.58 6.83 -8.37
N GLU A 42 15.27 7.82 -8.97
CA GLU A 42 16.19 8.71 -8.27
C GLU A 42 15.67 10.15 -8.39
N MET A 43 15.40 10.80 -7.26
CA MET A 43 14.87 12.17 -7.19
C MET A 43 15.69 12.94 -6.15
N ASN A 44 16.42 13.98 -6.57
CA ASN A 44 17.23 14.82 -5.67
C ASN A 44 18.19 14.02 -4.75
N GLY A 45 18.84 12.98 -5.28
CA GLY A 45 19.75 12.10 -4.52
C GLY A 45 19.07 11.08 -3.61
N VAL A 46 17.73 11.05 -3.59
CA VAL A 46 16.92 10.05 -2.90
C VAL A 46 16.55 8.95 -3.90
N ARG A 47 16.81 7.69 -3.54
CA ARG A 47 16.32 6.54 -4.31
C ARG A 47 15.06 5.97 -3.68
N TYR A 48 14.09 5.65 -4.51
CA TYR A 48 12.81 5.11 -4.09
C TYR A 48 12.30 4.07 -5.08
N LEU A 49 11.75 2.98 -4.57
CA LEU A 49 11.17 1.88 -5.35
C LEU A 49 9.83 1.53 -4.69
N PRO A 50 8.69 1.95 -5.28
CA PRO A 50 7.38 1.59 -4.76
C PRO A 50 7.16 0.07 -4.88
N ASP A 51 6.39 -0.50 -3.94
CA ASP A 51 6.19 -1.95 -3.87
C ASP A 51 5.33 -2.48 -5.03
N PHE A 52 4.17 -1.85 -5.28
CA PHE A 52 3.21 -2.32 -6.26
C PHE A 52 2.65 -1.20 -7.13
N TYR A 53 2.32 -1.56 -8.37
CA TYR A 53 1.47 -0.77 -9.25
C TYR A 53 0.30 -1.65 -9.72
N ILE A 54 -0.93 -1.12 -9.67
CA ILE A 54 -2.14 -1.80 -10.14
C ILE A 54 -2.65 -1.08 -11.39
N PRO A 55 -2.40 -1.62 -12.60
CA PRO A 55 -2.71 -0.93 -13.85
C PRO A 55 -4.21 -0.61 -14.04
N SER A 56 -5.10 -1.50 -13.59
CA SER A 56 -6.56 -1.28 -13.73
C SER A 56 -7.08 -0.11 -12.89
N LEU A 57 -6.35 0.29 -11.86
CA LEU A 57 -6.66 1.43 -11.01
C LEU A 57 -5.83 2.68 -11.36
N ASP A 58 -4.76 2.48 -12.14
CA ASP A 58 -3.70 3.47 -12.35
C ASP A 58 -3.26 4.04 -10.99
N ARG A 59 -2.84 3.12 -10.10
CA ARG A 59 -2.56 3.42 -8.69
C ARG A 59 -1.35 2.66 -8.19
N TRP A 60 -0.49 3.38 -7.47
CA TRP A 60 0.68 2.87 -6.78
C TRP A 60 0.34 2.52 -5.32
N PHE A 61 0.99 1.47 -4.79
CA PHE A 61 0.85 1.06 -3.40
C PHE A 61 2.22 0.84 -2.76
N GLU A 62 2.40 1.38 -1.55
CA GLU A 62 3.52 1.09 -0.64
C GLU A 62 2.99 0.31 0.57
N ILE A 63 3.69 -0.75 0.95
CA ILE A 63 3.34 -1.64 2.05
C ILE A 63 4.23 -1.36 3.24
N LYS A 64 3.63 -1.15 4.42
CA LYS A 64 4.39 -0.94 5.66
C LYS A 64 3.85 -1.74 6.82
N ALA A 65 4.74 -2.22 7.68
CA ALA A 65 4.33 -2.88 8.92
C ALA A 65 3.83 -1.91 10.00
N LYS A 66 4.24 -0.63 9.91
CA LYS A 66 3.96 0.44 10.88
C LYS A 66 3.69 1.74 10.12
N PRO A 67 3.11 2.77 10.78
CA PRO A 67 3.06 4.11 10.22
C PRO A 67 4.43 4.56 9.70
N LEU A 68 4.42 5.25 8.56
CA LEU A 68 5.63 5.76 7.92
C LEU A 68 6.42 6.63 8.91
N SER A 69 7.73 6.41 8.96
CA SER A 69 8.63 7.41 9.55
C SER A 69 8.62 8.69 8.71
N GLU A 70 9.01 9.81 9.30
CA GLU A 70 9.16 11.10 8.58
C GLU A 70 10.03 10.96 7.33
N TYR A 71 11.10 10.17 7.41
CA TYR A 71 11.98 9.91 6.28
C TYR A 71 11.28 9.11 5.16
N GLU A 72 10.56 8.04 5.49
CA GLU A 72 9.85 7.25 4.48
C GLU A 72 8.72 8.02 3.84
N MET A 73 8.00 8.80 4.65
CA MET A 73 6.96 9.70 4.20
C MET A 73 7.51 10.68 3.17
N LYS A 74 8.59 11.39 3.49
CA LYS A 74 9.27 12.29 2.54
C LYS A 74 9.60 11.60 1.22
N LYS A 75 10.08 10.35 1.23
CA LYS A 75 10.36 9.61 -0.02
C LYS A 75 9.09 9.38 -0.86
N CYS A 76 8.00 8.96 -0.22
CA CYS A 76 6.72 8.75 -0.91
C CYS A 76 6.19 10.07 -1.48
N GLU A 77 6.30 11.18 -0.73
CA GLU A 77 5.87 12.50 -1.21
C GLU A 77 6.75 13.01 -2.37
N GLU A 78 8.08 12.85 -2.29
CA GLU A 78 8.98 13.18 -3.41
C GLU A 78 8.63 12.36 -4.65
N PHE A 79 8.34 11.06 -4.49
CA PHE A 79 7.90 10.24 -5.61
C PHE A 79 6.61 10.77 -6.22
N CYS A 80 5.57 11.01 -5.41
CA CYS A 80 4.30 11.52 -5.90
C CYS A 80 4.48 12.85 -6.63
N PHE A 81 5.23 13.77 -6.04
CA PHE A 81 5.47 15.10 -6.60
C PHE A 81 6.20 15.07 -7.94
N ASN A 82 7.23 14.23 -8.06
CA ASN A 82 8.08 14.20 -9.26
C ASN A 82 7.51 13.28 -10.35
N LYS A 83 6.74 12.24 -10.01
CA LYS A 83 6.26 11.24 -10.97
C LYS A 83 5.08 11.74 -11.80
N ASP A 84 4.08 12.30 -11.14
CA ASP A 84 2.92 12.95 -11.75
C ASP A 84 2.18 13.69 -10.65
N ASN A 85 2.70 14.87 -10.31
CA ASN A 85 2.18 15.72 -9.26
C ASN A 85 0.64 15.84 -9.35
N GLU A 86 0.12 16.02 -10.56
CA GLU A 86 -1.28 16.40 -10.78
C GLU A 86 -2.26 15.24 -10.68
N ASN A 87 -1.87 14.04 -11.10
CA ASN A 87 -2.81 12.95 -11.30
C ASN A 87 -2.43 11.65 -10.58
N ILE A 88 -1.27 11.59 -9.92
CA ILE A 88 -0.82 10.34 -9.30
C ILE A 88 -1.81 9.86 -8.24
N LYS A 89 -2.20 8.59 -8.34
CA LYS A 89 -2.92 7.88 -7.27
C LYS A 89 -1.91 7.03 -6.53
N PHE A 90 -1.77 7.29 -5.24
CA PHE A 90 -0.81 6.60 -4.39
C PHE A 90 -1.43 6.30 -3.04
N SER A 91 -1.27 5.06 -2.59
CA SER A 91 -1.78 4.60 -1.30
C SER A 91 -0.69 3.91 -0.49
N VAL A 92 -0.64 4.20 0.80
CA VAL A 92 0.18 3.46 1.76
C VAL A 92 -0.75 2.54 2.54
N LEU A 93 -0.44 1.26 2.54
CA LEU A 93 -1.18 0.23 3.25
C LEU A 93 -0.36 -0.24 4.44
N ILE A 94 -0.94 -0.13 5.64
CA ILE A 94 -0.25 -0.44 6.89
C ILE A 94 -0.81 -1.74 7.47
N GLY A 95 0.09 -2.66 7.81
CA GLY A 95 -0.25 -3.95 8.36
C GLY A 95 -0.65 -4.96 7.30
N SER A 96 -1.18 -6.09 7.75
CA SER A 96 -1.71 -7.12 6.86
C SER A 96 -3.09 -6.71 6.33
N PRO A 97 -3.52 -7.23 5.16
CA PRO A 97 -4.85 -6.95 4.62
C PRO A 97 -5.95 -7.23 5.65
N GLU A 98 -6.87 -6.29 5.80
CA GLU A 98 -8.03 -6.39 6.69
C GLU A 98 -9.24 -5.71 6.05
N ALA A 99 -10.35 -6.44 5.98
CA ALA A 99 -11.62 -5.89 5.55
C ALA A 99 -12.27 -5.13 6.72
N VAL A 100 -12.70 -3.90 6.46
CA VAL A 100 -13.32 -3.02 7.45
C VAL A 100 -14.66 -2.55 6.91
N LYS A 101 -15.67 -2.56 7.77
CA LYS A 101 -17.01 -2.02 7.50
C LYS A 101 -17.25 -0.76 8.31
N ILE A 102 -17.60 0.32 7.63
CA ILE A 102 -18.02 1.60 8.23
C ILE A 102 -19.37 1.95 7.62
N ASP A 103 -20.41 1.99 8.46
CA ASP A 103 -21.80 2.19 8.03
C ASP A 103 -22.19 1.24 6.88
N ASN A 104 -22.37 1.79 5.68
CA ASN A 104 -22.77 1.07 4.46
C ASN A 104 -21.60 0.74 3.53
N PHE A 105 -20.36 1.05 3.92
CA PHE A 105 -19.18 0.86 3.11
C PHE A 105 -18.29 -0.25 3.68
N ALA A 106 -17.90 -1.19 2.82
CA ALA A 106 -16.87 -2.17 3.11
C ALA A 106 -15.63 -1.86 2.27
N GLY A 107 -14.46 -1.91 2.88
CA GLY A 107 -13.21 -1.57 2.22
C GLY A 107 -12.00 -1.92 3.06
N VAL A 108 -10.85 -1.39 2.66
CA VAL A 108 -9.60 -1.55 3.39
C VAL A 108 -9.06 -0.19 3.78
N PHE A 109 -8.57 -0.05 5.02
CA PHE A 109 -7.94 1.21 5.41
C PHE A 109 -6.70 1.46 4.57
N GLU A 110 -6.59 2.69 4.09
CA GLU A 110 -5.43 3.19 3.37
C GLU A 110 -5.05 4.57 3.89
N TYR A 111 -3.82 4.96 3.61
CA TYR A 111 -3.39 6.34 3.65
C TYR A 111 -3.19 6.80 2.21
N VAL A 112 -4.14 7.57 1.71
CA VAL A 112 -4.16 8.02 0.31
C VAL A 112 -3.46 9.37 0.19
N TRP A 113 -2.66 9.51 -0.86
CA TRP A 113 -2.06 10.78 -1.23
C TRP A 113 -3.14 11.74 -1.74
N GLU A 114 -3.33 12.88 -1.06
CA GLU A 114 -4.21 13.95 -1.53
C GLU A 114 -3.43 15.08 -2.22
N TRP A 115 -3.87 15.41 -3.44
CA TRP A 115 -3.38 16.52 -4.26
C TRP A 115 -3.96 17.87 -3.75
N PRO A 116 -3.40 19.07 -4.07
CA PRO A 116 -3.76 20.29 -3.41
C PRO A 116 -5.24 20.55 -3.61
N SER A 117 -5.91 20.50 -2.48
CA SER A 117 -7.19 21.14 -2.27
C SER A 117 -6.93 22.54 -1.72
N GLU A 118 -7.99 23.33 -1.56
CA GLU A 118 -7.94 24.57 -0.78
C GLU A 118 -7.32 24.36 0.61
N LYS A 119 -7.45 23.13 1.14
CA LYS A 119 -6.88 22.72 2.43
C LYS A 119 -5.35 22.50 2.38
N TYR A 120 -4.78 22.06 1.26
CA TYR A 120 -3.34 21.76 1.11
C TYR A 120 -2.69 22.30 -0.18
N PRO A 121 -2.57 23.63 -0.35
CA PRO A 121 -2.11 24.23 -1.61
C PRO A 121 -0.72 23.76 -2.08
N SER A 122 -0.41 23.92 -3.36
CA SER A 122 0.81 23.36 -3.99
C SER A 122 2.13 23.85 -3.39
N ASN A 123 2.13 25.02 -2.73
CA ASN A 123 3.29 25.56 -2.03
C ASN A 123 3.46 25.02 -0.60
N TYR A 124 2.55 24.20 -0.05
CA TYR A 124 2.59 23.71 1.34
C TYR A 124 3.43 22.45 1.54
N ARG A 125 4.59 22.38 0.91
CA ARG A 125 5.60 21.39 1.28
C ARG A 125 6.35 21.91 2.52
N PHE A 126 5.69 22.00 3.67
CA PHE A 126 6.27 22.71 4.82
C PHE A 126 6.15 21.97 6.15
N LEU A 127 7.28 22.03 6.85
CA LEU A 127 7.40 21.96 8.30
C LEU A 127 6.21 22.69 8.94
N ALA A 128 5.43 21.96 9.72
CA ALA A 128 4.29 22.53 10.42
C ALA A 128 4.79 23.59 11.43
N PRO A 129 4.12 24.75 11.57
CA PRO A 129 4.37 25.66 12.68
C PRO A 129 4.23 24.93 14.01
N ALA A 130 5.12 25.19 14.96
CA ALA A 130 5.16 24.49 16.24
C ALA A 130 3.82 24.54 16.99
N GLU A 131 2.97 25.55 16.74
CA GLU A 131 1.67 25.71 17.38
C GLU A 131 0.57 24.78 16.83
N LEU A 132 0.76 24.24 15.61
CA LEU A 132 -0.17 23.29 14.96
C LEU A 132 0.34 21.84 15.03
N SER A 133 1.51 21.64 15.63
CA SER A 133 2.30 20.42 15.50
C SER A 133 2.74 19.97 16.89
N GLU A 134 2.21 18.84 17.39
CA GLU A 134 2.97 18.10 18.39
C GLU A 134 4.24 17.47 17.78
N LYS A 135 4.35 17.46 16.44
CA LYS A 135 5.55 17.11 15.65
C LYS A 135 5.53 17.88 14.33
N GLU A 136 6.65 18.51 13.98
CA GLU A 136 6.90 19.46 12.88
C GLU A 136 6.56 18.99 11.45
N PHE A 137 5.80 17.90 11.27
CA PHE A 137 5.53 17.31 9.95
C PHE A 137 4.04 17.03 9.76
N TYR A 138 3.41 17.79 8.85
CA TYR A 138 2.09 17.48 8.33
C TYR A 138 2.24 16.69 7.02
N SER A 139 1.62 15.51 6.95
CA SER A 139 1.64 14.67 5.76
C SER A 139 0.42 14.91 4.89
N ARG A 140 0.56 14.83 3.56
CA ARG A 140 -0.60 14.78 2.64
C ARG A 140 -1.27 13.41 2.56
N PHE A 141 -0.71 12.42 3.24
CA PHE A 141 -1.32 11.11 3.38
C PHE A 141 -2.49 11.16 4.37
N MET A 142 -3.70 11.14 3.82
CA MET A 142 -4.94 11.15 4.59
C MET A 142 -5.44 9.73 4.78
N GLN A 143 -5.89 9.40 5.99
CA GLN A 143 -6.53 8.12 6.22
C GLN A 143 -7.87 8.07 5.47
N GLY A 144 -8.05 7.02 4.69
CA GLY A 144 -9.27 6.75 3.92
C GLY A 144 -9.69 5.29 4.01
N LEU A 145 -10.89 5.00 3.51
CA LEU A 145 -11.39 3.65 3.31
C LEU A 145 -11.42 3.37 1.79
N TRP A 146 -10.54 2.48 1.33
CA TRP A 146 -10.55 2.03 -0.05
C TRP A 146 -11.69 1.03 -0.26
N VAL A 147 -12.78 1.50 -0.85
CA VAL A 147 -13.85 0.65 -1.35
C VAL A 147 -13.42 0.09 -2.71
N VAL A 148 -13.21 -1.22 -2.79
CA VAL A 148 -12.76 -1.87 -4.02
C VAL A 148 -13.95 -2.01 -4.98
N PRO A 149 -13.92 -1.39 -6.18
CA PRO A 149 -15.06 -1.48 -7.10
C PRO A 149 -15.36 -2.92 -7.51
N GLY A 150 -16.62 -3.32 -7.40
CA GLY A 150 -17.09 -4.63 -7.85
C GLY A 150 -16.71 -5.80 -6.95
N VAL A 151 -16.24 -5.55 -5.72
CA VAL A 151 -15.91 -6.59 -4.73
C VAL A 151 -16.85 -6.47 -3.55
N THR A 152 -17.49 -7.56 -3.15
CA THR A 152 -18.41 -7.57 -2.00
C THR A 152 -17.65 -7.59 -0.67
N GLU A 153 -18.36 -7.31 0.44
CA GLU A 153 -17.81 -7.42 1.79
C GLU A 153 -17.32 -8.85 2.09
N GLU A 154 -18.07 -9.86 1.64
CA GLU A 154 -17.71 -11.27 1.84
C GLU A 154 -16.44 -11.64 1.07
N GLU A 155 -16.34 -11.21 -0.20
CA GLU A 155 -15.16 -11.44 -1.03
C GLU A 155 -13.92 -10.75 -0.44
N LEU A 156 -14.08 -9.51 0.03
CA LEU A 156 -13.02 -8.76 0.67
C LEU A 156 -12.53 -9.44 1.96
N THR A 157 -13.46 -9.91 2.78
CA THR A 157 -13.18 -10.61 4.04
C THR A 157 -12.48 -11.94 3.80
N LEU A 158 -12.92 -12.68 2.78
CA LEU A 158 -12.32 -13.94 2.38
C LEU A 158 -10.89 -13.73 1.88
N ALA A 159 -10.67 -12.74 1.01
CA ALA A 159 -9.34 -12.41 0.49
C ALA A 159 -8.37 -11.99 1.61
N ALA A 160 -8.81 -11.11 2.52
CA ALA A 160 -8.01 -10.66 3.65
C ALA A 160 -7.66 -11.81 4.61
N SER A 161 -8.60 -12.71 4.87
CA SER A 161 -8.38 -13.86 5.75
C SER A 161 -7.41 -14.87 5.11
N ALA A 162 -7.64 -15.25 3.86
CA ALA A 162 -6.77 -16.16 3.13
C ALA A 162 -5.33 -15.62 3.04
N ALA A 163 -5.15 -14.33 2.73
CA ALA A 163 -3.83 -13.69 2.72
C ALA A 163 -3.12 -13.79 4.08
N ARG A 164 -3.82 -13.53 5.20
CA ARG A 164 -3.23 -13.58 6.54
C ARG A 164 -2.87 -14.99 7.00
N GLU A 165 -3.62 -15.99 6.56
CA GLU A 165 -3.46 -17.38 6.99
C GLU A 165 -2.32 -18.13 6.29
N VAL A 166 -1.84 -17.67 5.12
CA VAL A 166 -0.75 -18.36 4.40
C VAL A 166 0.52 -18.44 5.25
N ARG A 167 1.00 -19.67 5.45
CA ARG A 167 2.27 -19.96 6.12
C ARG A 167 3.36 -20.28 5.09
N PHE A 168 4.05 -19.24 4.66
CA PHE A 168 5.13 -19.33 3.65
C PHE A 168 6.25 -20.30 4.05
N GLU A 169 6.56 -20.43 5.33
CA GLU A 169 7.56 -21.39 5.83
C GLU A 169 7.20 -22.86 5.60
N PHE A 170 5.93 -23.17 5.36
CA PHE A 170 5.47 -24.52 5.02
C PHE A 170 5.16 -24.67 3.51
N GLY A 171 5.48 -23.66 2.70
CA GLY A 171 5.21 -23.68 1.25
C GLY A 171 3.72 -23.67 0.91
N GLU A 172 2.87 -23.15 1.80
CA GLU A 172 1.44 -23.06 1.56
C GLU A 172 1.12 -22.08 0.43
N VAL A 173 0.07 -22.39 -0.32
CA VAL A 173 -0.54 -21.50 -1.31
C VAL A 173 -1.91 -21.04 -0.80
N PRO A 174 -2.39 -19.87 -1.21
CA PRO A 174 -3.71 -19.39 -0.82
C PRO A 174 -4.79 -20.39 -1.24
N LYS A 175 -5.73 -20.67 -0.33
CA LYS A 175 -6.90 -21.49 -0.66
C LYS A 175 -7.88 -20.62 -1.44
N TYR A 176 -7.86 -20.68 -2.77
CA TYR A 176 -8.93 -20.10 -3.58
C TYR A 176 -10.22 -20.89 -3.32
N ARG A 177 -11.24 -20.22 -2.78
CA ARG A 177 -12.63 -20.67 -2.93
C ARG A 177 -13.26 -19.83 -4.02
N LYS A 178 -13.02 -20.18 -5.28
CA LYS A 178 -14.00 -19.91 -6.32
C LYS A 178 -14.69 -21.25 -6.55
N GLU A 179 -15.89 -21.38 -6.02
CA GLU A 179 -16.84 -22.36 -6.54
C GLU A 179 -17.21 -21.87 -7.94
N ASP A 180 -16.89 -22.66 -8.96
CA ASP A 180 -17.46 -22.54 -10.30
C ASP A 180 -18.91 -23.04 -10.29
#